data_AF-A0A1Q7CRU7-F1
#
_entry.id   AF-A0A1Q7CRU7-F1
#
_cell.length_a   1.000
_cell.length_b   1.000
_cell.length_c   1.000
_cell.angle_alpha   90.00
_cell.angle_beta   90.00
_cell.angle_gamma   90.00
#
_symmetry.space_group_name_H-M   'P 1'
#
loop_
_entity.id
_entity.type
_entity.pdbx_description
1 polymer ?
#
loop_
_entity_poly.entity_id
_entity_poly.type
_entity_poly.pdbx_seq_one_letter_code
_entity_poly.pdbx_strand_id
1 'polypeptide(L)'
;MLCYQHHTEMLLGLSNDLEEALPYACQEPGCLIRYDGPRGYFLDTKDTNIIGAEITPRVNCSNDGQRMYLTEVTPERRNFRLWKCPECDQSYMNDEDTSAGLGKKMGA
;
A
#
# COMPACT_ATOMS: atom_id res chain seq x y z
N MET A 1 -0.60 -7.53 4.33
CA MET A 1 -0.76 -6.19 3.74
C MET A 1 -2.09 -5.60 4.20
N LEU A 2 -2.19 -4.27 4.32
CA LEU A 2 -3.35 -3.62 4.91
C LEU A 2 -4.10 -2.74 3.91
N CYS A 3 -5.41 -2.63 4.09
CA CYS A 3 -6.23 -1.61 3.45
C CYS A 3 -5.83 -0.22 3.97
N TYR A 4 -5.58 0.76 3.09
CA TYR A 4 -5.05 2.06 3.53
C TYR A 4 -6.09 2.94 4.25
N GLN A 5 -7.39 2.68 4.05
CA GLN A 5 -8.49 3.34 4.76
C GLN A 5 -8.85 2.62 6.06
N HIS A 6 -9.09 1.30 5.99
CA HIS A 6 -9.63 0.53 7.11
C HIS A 6 -8.56 -0.10 8.00
N HIS A 7 -7.31 -0.15 7.52
CA HIS A 7 -6.16 -0.74 8.22
C HIS A 7 -6.34 -2.22 8.61
N THR A 8 -7.30 -2.90 7.99
CA THR A 8 -7.53 -4.34 8.10
C THR A 8 -6.76 -5.10 7.03
N GLU A 9 -6.46 -6.37 7.31
CA GLU A 9 -5.75 -7.24 6.37
C GLU A 9 -6.54 -7.41 5.07
N MET A 10 -5.83 -7.35 3.94
CA MET A 10 -6.39 -7.65 2.62
C MET A 10 -6.05 -9.07 2.21
N LEU A 11 -7.02 -9.76 1.63
CA LEU A 11 -6.86 -11.13 1.14
C LEU A 11 -6.84 -11.14 -0.40
N LEU A 12 -6.12 -12.09 -0.99
CA LEU A 12 -6.14 -12.29 -2.43
C LEU A 12 -7.58 -12.59 -2.87
N GLY A 13 -8.09 -11.86 -3.87
CA GLY A 13 -9.41 -12.16 -4.41
C GLY A 13 -9.48 -13.61 -4.86
N LEU A 14 -10.58 -14.31 -4.55
CA LEU A 14 -10.90 -15.60 -5.17
C LEU A 14 -11.73 -15.30 -6.41
N SER A 15 -11.17 -15.54 -7.59
CA SER A 15 -11.91 -15.56 -8.85
C SER A 15 -11.72 -16.92 -9.49
N ASN A 16 -12.78 -17.44 -10.10
CA ASN A 16 -12.77 -18.74 -10.77
C ASN A 16 -12.03 -18.72 -12.12
N ASP A 17 -11.51 -17.57 -12.55
CA ASP A 17 -10.83 -17.41 -13.83
C ASP A 17 -9.31 -17.43 -13.59
N LEU A 18 -8.67 -18.47 -14.14
CA LEU A 18 -7.36 -19.02 -13.73
C LEU A 18 -6.12 -18.27 -14.28
N GLU A 19 -6.26 -17.13 -14.95
CA GLU A 19 -5.16 -16.59 -15.78
C GLU A 19 -4.60 -15.21 -15.42
N GLU A 20 -5.19 -14.46 -14.49
CA GLU A 20 -4.60 -13.18 -14.02
C GLU A 20 -4.36 -13.21 -12.51
N ALA A 21 -3.18 -12.75 -12.08
CA ALA A 21 -2.88 -12.60 -10.66
C ALA A 21 -3.92 -11.66 -10.02
N LEU A 22 -4.75 -12.20 -9.14
CA LEU A 22 -5.89 -11.47 -8.61
C LEU A 22 -5.43 -10.40 -7.62
N PRO A 23 -6.00 -9.18 -7.69
CA PRO A 23 -5.66 -8.15 -6.76
C PRO A 23 -6.12 -8.52 -5.35
N TYR A 24 -5.36 -8.07 -4.37
CA TYR A 24 -5.75 -8.15 -2.97
C TYR A 24 -6.93 -7.22 -2.70
N ALA A 25 -7.80 -7.62 -1.79
CA ALA A 25 -9.06 -6.94 -1.49
C ALA A 25 -9.26 -6.75 0.01
N CYS A 26 -9.75 -5.58 0.40
CA CYS A 26 -10.21 -5.35 1.76
C CYS A 26 -11.47 -6.19 2.04
N GLN A 27 -11.57 -6.71 3.26
CA GLN A 27 -12.69 -7.55 3.69
C GLN A 27 -13.84 -6.76 4.34
N GLU A 28 -13.67 -5.44 4.52
CA GLU A 28 -14.72 -4.58 5.05
C GLU A 28 -15.89 -4.47 4.05
N PRO A 29 -17.16 -4.66 4.49
CA PRO A 29 -18.31 -4.59 3.62
C PRO A 29 -18.42 -3.25 2.89
N GLY A 30 -18.56 -3.30 1.56
CA GLY A 30 -18.68 -2.11 0.71
C GLY A 30 -17.36 -1.38 0.46
N CYS A 31 -16.24 -1.86 1.02
CA CYS A 31 -14.93 -1.32 0.68
C CYS A 31 -14.53 -1.74 -0.73
N LEU A 32 -14.22 -0.75 -1.57
CA LEU A 32 -13.84 -0.95 -2.97
C LEU A 32 -12.32 -0.95 -3.18
N ILE A 33 -11.55 -0.82 -2.10
CA ILE A 33 -10.09 -0.75 -2.18
C ILE A 33 -9.51 -2.11 -2.52
N ARG A 34 -8.70 -2.10 -3.58
CA ARG A 34 -7.87 -3.21 -4.01
C ARG A 34 -6.41 -2.79 -4.07
N TYR A 35 -5.53 -3.79 -4.12
CA TYR A 35 -4.12 -3.60 -4.39
C TYR A 35 -3.62 -4.63 -5.38
N ASP A 36 -2.82 -4.16 -6.33
CA ASP A 36 -2.07 -4.97 -7.28
C ASP A 36 -0.62 -4.47 -7.26
N GLY A 37 0.37 -5.36 -7.41
CA GLY A 37 1.80 -5.00 -7.28
C GLY A 37 2.20 -3.86 -8.24
N PRO A 38 2.03 -4.04 -9.56
CA PRO A 38 2.30 -3.01 -10.56
C PRO A 38 1.48 -1.73 -10.40
N ARG A 39 0.18 -1.84 -10.07
CA ARG A 39 -0.73 -0.67 -10.04
C ARG A 39 -0.73 0.06 -8.70
N GLY A 40 -0.34 -0.61 -7.60
CA GLY A 40 -0.53 -0.15 -6.24
C GLY A 40 -2.00 -0.22 -5.80
N TYR A 41 -2.39 0.69 -4.90
CA TYR A 41 -3.77 0.81 -4.44
C TYR A 41 -4.67 1.47 -5.50
N PHE A 42 -5.84 0.87 -5.71
CA PHE A 42 -6.86 1.40 -6.61
C PHE A 42 -8.26 1.08 -6.09
N LEU A 43 -9.25 1.80 -6.63
CA LEU A 43 -10.66 1.54 -6.40
C LEU A 43 -11.21 0.64 -7.51
N ASP A 44 -11.82 -0.47 -7.11
CA ASP A 44 -12.55 -1.37 -7.99
C ASP A 44 -13.99 -0.85 -8.18
N THR A 45 -14.12 0.21 -8.98
CA THR A 45 -15.41 0.82 -9.33
C THR A 45 -15.43 1.32 -10.76
N LYS A 46 -16.62 1.30 -11.37
CA LYS A 46 -16.88 1.92 -12.68
C LYS A 46 -17.39 3.36 -12.54
N ASP A 47 -17.67 3.82 -11.32
CA ASP A 47 -18.17 5.16 -11.07
C ASP A 47 -17.02 6.17 -11.06
N THR A 48 -16.96 6.98 -12.12
CA THR A 48 -15.93 8.00 -12.32
C THR A 48 -16.02 9.13 -11.30
N ASN A 49 -17.18 9.36 -10.67
CA ASN A 49 -17.33 10.38 -9.63
C ASN A 49 -16.56 9.99 -8.36
N ILE A 50 -16.57 8.70 -8.01
CA ILE A 50 -15.84 8.17 -6.85
C ILE A 50 -14.33 8.20 -7.13
N ILE A 51 -13.91 7.83 -8.35
CA ILE A 51 -12.50 7.85 -8.77
C ILE A 51 -11.91 9.27 -8.68
N GLY A 52 -12.68 10.30 -9.03
CA GLY A 52 -12.22 11.69 -8.99
C GLY A 52 -12.06 12.25 -7.57
N ALA A 53 -12.76 11.69 -6.58
CA ALA A 53 -12.76 12.18 -5.20
C ALA A 53 -11.72 11.48 -4.31
N GLU A 54 -11.37 10.23 -4.60
CA GLU A 54 -10.51 9.45 -3.71
C GLU A 54 -9.03 9.51 -4.11
N ILE A 55 -8.20 9.98 -3.17
CA ILE A 55 -6.74 10.03 -3.34
C ILE A 55 -6.15 8.71 -2.86
N THR A 56 -5.85 7.81 -3.80
CA THR A 56 -5.14 6.57 -3.46
C THR A 56 -3.67 6.83 -3.14
N PRO A 57 -3.06 6.10 -2.19
CA PRO A 57 -1.66 6.25 -1.86
C PRO A 57 -0.74 5.97 -3.06
N ARG A 58 0.22 6.87 -3.28
CA ARG A 58 1.18 6.81 -4.38
C ARG A 58 2.62 6.70 -3.87
N VAL A 59 2.84 5.82 -2.89
CA VAL A 59 4.16 5.60 -2.28
C VAL A 59 4.97 4.67 -3.20
N ASN A 60 6.14 5.12 -3.62
CA ASN A 60 7.04 4.37 -4.50
C ASN A 60 8.28 3.93 -3.76
N CYS A 61 8.73 2.71 -4.02
CA CYS A 61 10.03 2.26 -3.59
C CYS A 61 11.12 3.08 -4.30
N SER A 62 12.08 3.59 -3.55
CA SER A 62 13.19 4.39 -4.11
C SER A 62 14.19 3.56 -4.92
N ASN A 63 14.15 2.22 -4.81
CA ASN A 63 15.09 1.32 -5.49
C ASN A 63 14.60 0.91 -6.89
N ASP A 64 13.35 0.48 -7.01
CA ASP A 64 12.78 -0.10 -8.23
C ASP A 64 11.58 0.67 -8.78
N GLY A 65 11.11 1.71 -8.06
CA GLY A 65 9.96 2.52 -8.45
C GLY A 65 8.59 1.86 -8.26
N GLN A 66 8.54 0.62 -7.75
CA GLN A 66 7.28 -0.11 -7.54
C GLN A 66 6.40 0.58 -6.50
N ARG A 67 5.08 0.42 -6.65
CA ARG A 67 4.12 0.90 -5.65
C ARG A 67 4.24 0.03 -4.40
N MET A 68 4.36 0.68 -3.25
CA MET A 68 4.52 0.01 -1.97
C MET A 68 3.15 -0.26 -1.32
N TYR A 69 3.03 -1.34 -0.56
CA TYR A 69 1.85 -1.65 0.22
C TYR A 69 2.03 -1.26 1.69
N LEU A 70 0.93 -0.90 2.36
CA LEU A 70 0.88 -0.65 3.78
C LEU A 70 0.97 -1.98 4.54
N THR A 71 1.87 -2.08 5.51
CA THR A 71 2.02 -3.27 6.35
C THR A 71 1.73 -3.03 7.82
N GLU A 72 1.89 -1.80 8.30
CA GLU A 72 1.65 -1.46 9.70
C GLU A 72 1.11 -0.04 9.84
N VAL A 73 0.21 0.12 10.80
CA VAL A 73 -0.25 1.40 11.34
C VAL A 73 -0.23 1.30 12.86
N THR A 74 -0.08 2.44 13.53
CA THR A 74 -0.07 2.49 14.99
C THR A 74 -1.18 3.45 15.44
N PRO A 75 -2.23 2.97 16.13
CA PRO A 75 -3.31 3.84 16.62
C PRO A 75 -2.83 5.00 17.49
N GLU A 76 -1.76 4.78 18.26
CA GLU A 76 -1.15 5.77 19.16
C GLU A 76 -0.37 6.86 18.40
N ARG A 77 0.14 6.54 17.21
CA ARG A 77 0.86 7.47 16.32
C ARG A 77 0.06 7.68 15.05
N ARG A 78 -0.87 8.63 15.09
CA ARG A 78 -1.87 8.87 14.02
C ARG A 78 -1.31 8.96 12.60
N ASN A 79 -0.06 9.40 12.43
CA ASN A 79 0.58 9.56 11.14
C ASN A 79 1.53 8.41 10.77
N PHE A 80 1.87 7.54 11.72
CA PHE A 80 2.80 6.45 11.49
C PHE A 80 2.21 5.44 10.52
N ARG A 81 2.95 5.18 9.45
CA ARG A 81 2.62 4.21 8.42
C ARG A 81 3.91 3.57 7.95
N LEU A 82 3.96 2.24 8.03
CA LEU A 82 5.04 1.44 7.47
C LEU A 82 4.58 0.87 6.13
N TRP A 83 5.33 1.22 5.08
CA TRP A 83 5.13 0.73 3.72
C TRP A 83 6.24 -0.24 3.36
N LYS A 84 5.94 -1.31 2.62
CA LYS A 84 6.92 -2.30 2.14
C LYS A 84 6.85 -2.46 0.63
N CYS A 85 8.00 -2.61 -0.02
CA CYS A 85 8.05 -2.89 -1.46
C CYS A 85 7.66 -4.35 -1.71
N PRO A 86 6.85 -4.65 -2.75
CA PRO A 86 6.53 -6.03 -3.11
C PRO A 86 7.73 -6.81 -3.68
N GLU A 87 8.69 -6.13 -4.32
CA GLU A 87 9.78 -6.78 -5.06
C GLU A 87 11.12 -6.76 -4.32
N CYS A 88 11.37 -5.75 -3.48
CA CYS A 88 12.58 -5.68 -2.66
C CYS A 88 12.22 -5.50 -1.18
N ASP A 89 13.08 -5.96 -0.28
CA ASP A 89 12.82 -5.89 1.16
C ASP A 89 12.91 -4.47 1.75
N GLN A 90 12.89 -3.42 0.91
CA GLN A 90 12.86 -2.05 1.35
C GLN A 90 11.53 -1.67 2.00
N SER A 91 11.64 -0.85 3.04
CA SER A 91 10.51 -0.28 3.74
C SER A 91 10.62 1.25 3.80
N TYR A 92 9.47 1.90 3.89
CA TYR A 92 9.35 3.35 4.03
C TYR A 92 8.44 3.66 5.22
N MET A 93 8.93 4.52 6.12
CA MET A 93 8.18 5.01 7.27
C MET A 93 7.87 6.48 7.06
N ASN A 94 6.59 6.83 7.20
CA ASN A 94 6.17 8.22 7.18
C ASN A 94 6.21 8.77 8.62
N ASP A 95 7.40 9.08 9.13
CA ASP A 95 7.55 9.81 10.40
C ASP A 95 7.82 11.29 10.07
N GLU A 96 6.86 12.16 10.34
CA GLU A 96 7.11 13.59 10.39
C GLU A 96 7.54 13.93 11.82
N ASP A 97 8.85 13.89 12.07
CA ASP A 97 9.59 14.87 12.88
C ASP A 97 11.10 14.59 12.88
N THR A 98 11.85 15.57 12.38
CA THR A 98 13.31 15.80 12.50
C THR A 98 14.24 15.32 11.38
N SER A 99 14.79 16.32 10.70
CA SER A 99 16.05 16.32 9.95
C SER A 99 17.12 15.34 10.44
N ALA A 100 17.56 14.43 9.57
CA ALA A 100 18.95 14.00 9.48
C ALA A 100 19.23 13.41 8.10
N GLY A 101 19.74 14.26 7.20
CA GLY A 101 20.70 13.77 6.24
C GLY A 101 21.96 13.34 6.99
N LEU A 102 22.19 12.03 7.11
CA LEU A 102 23.49 11.36 7.24
C LEU A 102 23.16 9.85 7.14
N GLY A 103 23.58 9.11 6.11
CA GLY A 103 24.93 8.55 6.01
C GLY A 103 25.15 7.48 7.10
N LYS A 104 25.57 6.24 6.86
CA LYS A 104 26.50 5.70 5.86
C LYS A 104 26.41 4.16 5.86
N LYS A 105 26.84 3.60 4.73
CA LYS A 105 27.50 2.31 4.44
C LYS A 105 28.07 1.45 5.60
N MET A 106 28.25 0.17 5.24
CA MET A 106 29.11 -0.92 5.76
C MET A 106 28.51 -1.69 6.95
N GLY A 107 28.48 -3.02 7.02
CA GLY A 107 29.11 -4.09 6.24
C GLY A 107 29.42 -5.26 7.20
N ALA A 108 29.51 -6.48 6.66
CA ALA A 108 30.42 -7.56 7.07
C ALA A 108 30.47 -8.57 5.92
#